data_AF-A0A536EGF1-F1
#
_entry.id   AF-A0A536EGF1-F1
#
_cell.length_a   1.000
_cell.length_b   1.000
_cell.length_c   1.000
_cell.angle_alpha   90.00
_cell.angle_beta   90.00
_cell.angle_gamma   90.00
#
_symmetry.space_group_name_H-M   'P 1'
#
loop_
_entity.id
_entity.type
_entity.pdbx_description
1 polymer ?
#
loop_
_entity_poly.entity_id
_entity_poly.type
_entity_poly.pdbx_seq_one_letter_code
_entity_poly.pdbx_strand_id
1 'polypeptide(L)'
;MATVVGGGNGKGDGRGRTVRTPRAPLPPLPRPITGPELASPPLVVRRREEEETVVTFPHLVWKEFLAGLAAFVFLLAVSIQVNAPLLQRANLAITPNPAKAPWYFVGLQELLERFPPVMAGVAFPSFVIIFMILTPYLDRNPSRRPQDRKVAIGMFTIYLCLAVAFVVIGVFFRSLAFNWDWTMVLGHPGLSSPT
;
A
#
# COMPACT_ATOMS: atom_id res chain seq x y z
N MET A 1 37.52 -52.37 -15.86
CA MET A 1 37.78 -53.52 -16.76
C MET A 1 37.47 -53.09 -18.18
N ALA A 2 38.27 -53.56 -19.16
CA ALA A 2 38.29 -53.21 -20.59
C ALA A 2 39.00 -51.87 -20.88
N THR A 3 40.29 -51.76 -21.23
CA THR A 3 41.19 -52.54 -22.12
C THR A 3 41.04 -52.12 -23.60
N VAL A 4 42.07 -51.37 -24.06
CA VAL A 4 42.85 -51.64 -25.31
C VAL A 4 42.40 -51.06 -26.65
N VAL A 5 43.46 -50.90 -27.49
CA VAL A 5 43.53 -50.68 -28.95
C VAL A 5 43.49 -49.22 -29.36
N GLY A 6 44.37 -48.66 -30.19
CA GLY A 6 45.49 -49.12 -31.02
C GLY A 6 45.92 -47.86 -31.79
N GLY A 7 47.20 -47.58 -32.04
CA GLY A 7 47.98 -48.26 -33.06
C GLY A 7 47.56 -47.79 -34.45
N GLY A 8 48.36 -46.92 -35.10
CA GLY A 8 48.17 -46.62 -36.52
C GLY A 8 48.79 -45.31 -37.00
N ASN A 9 50.04 -45.37 -37.44
CA ASN A 9 50.72 -44.33 -38.20
C ASN A 9 50.21 -44.36 -39.66
N GLY A 10 49.67 -43.25 -40.16
CA GLY A 10 49.13 -43.11 -41.52
C GLY A 10 49.57 -41.79 -42.14
N LYS A 11 50.49 -41.89 -43.09
CA LYS A 11 51.07 -40.79 -43.89
C LYS A 11 50.13 -40.44 -45.04
N GLY A 12 49.75 -39.18 -45.19
CA GLY A 12 48.88 -38.71 -46.28
C GLY A 12 48.99 -37.20 -46.49
N ASP A 13 49.68 -36.84 -47.56
CA ASP A 13 49.80 -35.50 -48.13
C ASP A 13 48.47 -35.07 -48.79
N GLY A 14 48.11 -33.78 -48.72
CA GLY A 14 46.90 -33.28 -49.39
C GLY A 14 46.23 -32.06 -48.78
N ARG A 15 46.67 -30.88 -49.24
CA ARG A 15 45.99 -29.55 -49.24
C ARG A 15 44.54 -29.50 -48.69
N GLY A 16 44.40 -28.98 -47.47
CA GLY A 16 43.15 -28.45 -46.92
C GLY A 16 43.35 -27.00 -46.47
N ARG A 17 42.63 -26.08 -47.11
CA ARG A 17 42.62 -24.64 -46.83
C ARG A 17 42.09 -24.41 -45.40
N THR A 18 42.97 -24.20 -44.42
CA THR A 18 42.56 -23.89 -43.05
C THR A 18 42.10 -22.43 -42.97
N VAL A 19 40.78 -22.26 -42.87
CA VAL A 19 40.17 -21.00 -42.42
C VAL A 19 40.74 -20.69 -41.04
N ARG A 20 41.62 -19.69 -40.94
CA ARG A 20 42.07 -19.17 -39.65
C ARG A 20 40.88 -18.47 -39.00
N THR A 21 40.17 -19.16 -38.11
CA THR A 21 39.27 -18.51 -37.16
C THR A 21 40.10 -17.52 -36.34
N PRO A 22 39.77 -16.21 -36.29
CA PRO A 22 40.44 -15.29 -35.39
C PRO A 22 40.21 -15.79 -33.97
N ARG A 23 41.28 -16.10 -33.22
CA ARG A 23 41.17 -16.36 -31.78
C ARG A 23 40.55 -15.11 -31.14
N ALA A 24 39.41 -15.26 -30.49
CA ALA A 24 38.89 -14.23 -29.60
C ALA A 24 39.97 -13.89 -28.55
N PRO A 25 40.11 -12.61 -28.13
CA PRO A 25 41.02 -12.25 -27.06
C PRO A 25 40.65 -13.04 -25.81
N LEU A 26 41.64 -13.63 -25.15
CA LEU A 26 41.42 -14.34 -23.88
C LEU A 26 40.76 -13.39 -22.87
N PRO A 27 39.80 -13.85 -22.04
CA PRO A 27 39.32 -13.06 -20.93
C PRO A 27 40.51 -12.69 -20.02
N PRO A 28 40.59 -11.44 -19.53
CA PRO A 28 41.68 -11.04 -18.65
C PRO A 28 41.69 -11.93 -17.42
N LEU A 29 42.86 -12.51 -17.10
CA LEU A 29 43.04 -13.34 -15.91
C LEU A 29 42.62 -12.55 -14.66
N PRO A 30 41.97 -13.20 -13.68
CA PRO A 30 41.71 -12.58 -12.38
C PRO A 30 43.03 -12.09 -11.79
N ARG A 31 43.15 -10.78 -11.55
CA ARG A 31 44.34 -10.22 -10.90
C ARG A 31 44.46 -10.82 -9.50
N PRO A 32 45.67 -11.20 -9.04
CA PRO A 32 45.87 -11.57 -7.65
C PRO A 32 45.47 -10.38 -6.77
N ILE A 33 44.48 -10.58 -5.92
CA ILE A 33 44.03 -9.57 -4.96
C ILE A 33 45.10 -9.51 -3.88
N THR A 34 46.06 -8.58 -4.03
CA THR A 34 47.07 -8.30 -3.01
C THR A 34 46.88 -6.86 -2.56
N GLY A 35 46.21 -6.67 -1.43
CA GLY A 35 46.01 -5.38 -0.80
C GLY A 35 44.72 -5.27 0.02
N PRO A 36 44.57 -4.21 0.85
CA PRO A 36 43.48 -4.01 1.82
C PRO A 36 42.06 -3.84 1.22
N GLU A 37 41.89 -4.11 -0.06
CA GLU A 37 40.63 -3.97 -0.80
C GLU A 37 39.55 -4.99 -0.39
N LEU A 38 39.95 -6.06 0.31
CA LEU A 38 39.02 -7.05 0.89
C LEU A 38 38.16 -6.48 2.04
N ALA A 39 38.51 -5.31 2.58
CA ALA A 39 37.80 -4.70 3.71
C ALA A 39 36.63 -3.78 3.29
N SER A 40 36.44 -3.51 2.00
CA SER A 40 35.26 -2.79 1.51
C SER A 40 34.18 -3.78 1.06
N PRO A 41 33.02 -3.88 1.75
CA PRO A 41 31.89 -4.64 1.23
C PRO A 41 31.44 -4.05 -0.11
N PRO A 42 30.93 -4.88 -1.05
CA PRO A 42 30.66 -4.46 -2.41
C PRO A 42 29.68 -3.28 -2.45
N LEU A 43 30.18 -2.16 -2.97
CA LEU A 43 29.42 -0.94 -3.21
C LEU A 43 28.54 -1.09 -4.44
N VAL A 44 27.43 -1.81 -4.31
CA VAL A 44 26.42 -1.89 -5.37
C VAL A 44 25.05 -1.63 -4.76
N VAL A 45 24.59 -0.38 -4.93
CA VAL A 45 23.20 0.14 -4.75
C VAL A 45 22.72 0.42 -3.31
N ARG A 46 23.46 0.11 -2.25
CA ARG A 46 23.05 0.44 -0.86
C ARG A 46 23.35 1.87 -0.39
N ARG A 47 24.15 2.65 -1.13
CA ARG A 47 24.76 3.90 -0.64
C ARG A 47 23.90 5.17 -0.81
N ARG A 48 22.95 5.21 -1.74
CA ARG A 48 22.24 6.48 -2.05
C ARG A 48 21.20 6.92 -1.02
N GLU A 49 20.53 5.99 -0.34
CA GLU A 49 19.53 6.31 0.67
C GLU A 49 20.17 6.63 2.04
N GLU A 50 21.31 6.00 2.35
CA GLU A 50 22.05 6.25 3.60
C GLU A 50 22.76 7.62 3.59
N GLU A 51 23.20 8.09 2.41
CA GLU A 51 23.85 9.41 2.23
C GLU A 51 22.89 10.61 2.40
N GLU A 52 21.57 10.40 2.32
CA GLU A 52 20.54 11.44 2.50
C GLU A 52 19.75 11.27 3.82
N THR A 53 20.28 10.50 4.77
CA THR A 53 19.68 10.40 6.11
C THR A 53 20.09 11.57 6.99
N VAL A 54 19.11 12.36 7.43
CA VAL A 54 19.32 13.45 8.38
C VAL A 54 19.00 12.95 9.78
N VAL A 55 19.74 13.41 10.79
CA VAL A 55 19.46 13.12 12.19
C VAL A 55 18.01 13.50 12.52
N THR A 56 17.27 12.55 13.10
CA THR A 56 15.84 12.68 13.41
C THR A 56 15.55 13.89 14.29
N PHE A 57 16.41 14.14 15.28
CA PHE A 57 16.38 15.34 16.10
C PHE A 57 17.37 16.39 15.55
N PRO A 58 17.00 17.67 15.37
CA PRO A 58 15.70 18.30 15.62
C PRO A 58 14.77 18.35 14.38
N HIS A 59 15.27 17.97 13.19
CA HIS A 59 14.61 18.26 11.91
C HIS A 59 13.30 17.49 11.69
N LEU A 60 13.22 16.21 12.08
CA LEU A 60 11.98 15.43 11.93
C LEU A 60 10.94 15.83 12.99
N VAL A 61 11.38 15.96 14.24
CA VAL A 61 10.51 16.33 15.37
C VAL A 61 9.81 17.67 15.14
N TRP A 62 10.51 18.67 14.59
CA TRP A 62 9.89 19.96 14.28
C TRP A 62 8.82 19.86 13.18
N LYS A 63 9.07 19.05 12.14
CA LYS A 63 8.10 18.81 11.06
C LYS A 63 6.87 18.05 11.55
N GLU A 64 7.06 17.03 12.37
CA GLU A 64 5.98 16.25 12.96
C GLU A 64 5.15 17.09 13.95
N PHE A 65 5.82 17.91 14.77
CA PHE A 65 5.14 18.84 15.67
C PHE A 65 4.29 19.85 14.89
N LEU A 66 4.82 20.42 13.80
CA LEU A 66 4.07 21.36 12.97
C LEU A 66 2.88 20.69 12.26
N ALA A 67 3.06 19.46 11.75
CA ALA A 67 1.97 18.68 11.16
C ALA A 67 0.89 18.32 12.20
N GLY A 68 1.31 17.94 13.42
CA GLY A 68 0.40 17.67 14.53
C GLY A 68 -0.37 18.90 14.99
N LEU A 69 0.30 20.05 15.07
CA LEU A 69 -0.33 21.33 15.37
C LEU A 69 -1.35 21.73 14.29
N ALA A 70 -0.99 21.57 13.02
CA ALA A 70 -1.90 21.82 11.90
C ALA A 70 -3.15 20.91 11.97
N ALA A 71 -2.96 19.61 12.25
CA ALA A 71 -4.07 18.67 12.44
C ALA A 71 -4.94 19.04 13.64
N PHE A 72 -4.35 19.48 14.75
CA PHE A 72 -5.08 19.93 15.94
C PHE A 72 -5.94 21.17 15.66
N VAL A 73 -5.37 22.18 15.01
CA VAL A 73 -6.10 23.40 14.61
C VAL A 73 -7.21 23.04 13.62
N PHE A 74 -6.95 22.15 12.66
CA PHE A 74 -7.97 21.66 11.73
C PHE A 74 -9.14 20.99 12.46
N LEU A 75 -8.86 20.07 13.39
CA LEU A 75 -9.91 19.41 14.18
C LEU A 75 -10.68 20.38 15.06
N LEU A 76 -10.02 21.37 15.67
CA LEU A 76 -10.69 22.43 16.43
C LEU A 76 -11.60 23.28 15.55
N ALA A 77 -11.13 23.69 14.36
CA ALA A 77 -11.93 24.46 13.42
C ALA A 77 -13.18 23.68 13.00
N VAL A 78 -13.05 22.38 12.70
CA VAL A 78 -14.19 21.51 12.37
C VAL A 78 -15.14 21.36 13.57
N SER A 79 -14.60 21.19 14.79
CA SER A 79 -15.41 21.06 16.02
C SER A 79 -16.27 22.30 16.30
N ILE A 80 -15.73 23.50 16.05
CA ILE A 80 -16.47 24.76 16.25
C ILE A 80 -17.55 24.95 15.17
N GLN A 81 -17.28 24.53 13.93
CA GLN A 81 -18.21 24.72 12.81
C GLN A 81 -19.31 23.65 12.74
N VAL A 82 -19.01 22.41 13.15
CA VAL A 82 -19.92 21.27 13.04
C VAL A 82 -20.51 20.94 14.41
N ASN A 83 -21.74 21.41 14.65
CA ASN A 83 -22.48 21.07 15.87
C ASN A 83 -22.89 19.59 15.85
N ALA A 84 -22.37 18.81 16.81
CA ALA A 84 -22.80 17.44 17.06
C ALA A 84 -23.83 17.43 18.20
N PRO A 85 -25.15 17.40 17.92
CA PRO A 85 -26.17 17.35 18.95
C PRO A 85 -26.03 16.06 19.76
N LEU A 86 -25.96 16.19 21.08
CA LEU A 86 -25.94 15.05 21.99
C LEU A 86 -27.30 14.34 21.96
N LEU A 87 -27.28 13.02 21.81
CA LEU A 87 -28.49 12.22 21.96
C LEU A 87 -28.91 12.15 23.44
N GLN A 88 -30.17 11.76 23.68
CA GLN A 88 -30.67 11.54 25.03
C GLN A 88 -29.81 10.52 25.80
N ARG A 89 -29.80 10.66 27.13
CA ARG A 89 -29.12 9.73 28.04
C ARG A 89 -29.57 8.29 27.73
N ALA A 90 -28.62 7.36 27.70
CA ALA A 90 -28.88 5.97 27.33
C ALA A 90 -30.04 5.38 28.17
N ASN A 91 -31.06 4.86 27.48
CA ASN A 91 -32.20 4.19 28.08
C ASN A 91 -32.26 2.75 27.55
N LEU A 92 -32.16 1.76 28.44
CA LEU A 92 -32.20 0.34 28.08
C LEU A 92 -33.59 -0.12 27.60
N ALA A 93 -34.65 0.63 27.93
CA ALA A 93 -36.03 0.29 27.57
C ALA A 93 -36.44 0.79 26.17
N ILE A 94 -35.66 1.68 25.54
CA ILE A 94 -35.99 2.30 24.26
C ILE A 94 -34.76 2.28 23.36
N THR A 95 -34.84 1.55 22.26
CA THR A 95 -33.83 1.60 21.20
C THR A 95 -34.14 2.77 20.28
N PRO A 96 -33.30 3.82 20.23
CA PRO A 96 -33.52 4.95 19.33
C PRO A 96 -33.44 4.50 17.87
N ASN A 97 -34.51 4.75 17.12
CA ASN A 97 -34.55 4.62 15.67
C ASN A 97 -34.40 6.03 15.08
N PRO A 98 -33.23 6.42 14.51
CA PRO A 98 -32.27 5.58 13.82
C PRO A 98 -30.94 5.36 14.57
N ALA A 99 -30.56 4.10 14.77
CA ALA A 99 -29.23 3.73 15.26
C ALA A 99 -28.23 3.67 14.10
N LYS A 100 -27.68 4.84 13.70
CA LYS A 100 -26.60 4.90 12.70
C LYS A 100 -25.24 4.68 13.37
N ALA A 101 -24.41 3.80 12.83
CA ALA A 101 -23.03 3.67 13.28
C ALA A 101 -22.17 4.82 12.72
N PRO A 102 -21.01 5.07 13.34
CA PRO A 102 -20.00 5.97 12.78
C PRO A 102 -19.62 5.63 11.34
N TRP A 103 -19.18 6.64 10.58
CA TRP A 103 -18.88 6.55 9.14
C TRP A 103 -17.88 5.44 8.77
N TYR A 104 -16.92 5.13 9.64
CA TYR A 104 -15.95 4.04 9.45
C TYR A 104 -16.55 2.63 9.61
N PHE A 105 -17.77 2.52 10.14
CA PHE A 105 -18.53 1.27 10.23
C PHE A 105 -19.69 1.17 9.25
N VAL A 106 -19.95 2.21 8.44
CA VAL A 106 -21.09 2.22 7.52
C VAL A 106 -21.04 1.02 6.56
N GLY A 107 -19.88 0.69 6.00
CA GLY A 107 -19.75 -0.49 5.14
C GLY A 107 -20.04 -1.82 5.85
N LEU A 108 -19.74 -1.93 7.15
CA LEU A 108 -20.06 -3.11 7.96
C LEU A 108 -21.57 -3.18 8.24
N GLN A 109 -22.23 -2.04 8.45
CA GLN A 109 -23.68 -1.98 8.63
C GLN A 109 -24.43 -2.42 7.37
N GLU A 110 -23.99 -2.01 6.19
CA GLU A 110 -24.57 -2.48 4.91
C GLU A 110 -24.50 -4.01 4.79
N LEU A 111 -23.37 -4.59 5.21
CA LEU A 111 -23.17 -6.03 5.15
C LEU A 111 -24.10 -6.75 6.15
N LEU A 112 -24.30 -6.20 7.35
CA LEU A 112 -25.21 -6.74 8.37
C LEU A 112 -26.68 -6.70 7.96
N GLU A 113 -27.08 -5.73 7.12
CA GLU A 113 -28.46 -5.66 6.64
C GLU A 113 -28.74 -6.68 5.52
N ARG A 114 -27.71 -7.01 4.72
CA ARG A 114 -27.88 -7.90 3.56
C ARG A 114 -27.53 -9.38 3.84
N PHE A 115 -26.68 -9.65 4.83
CA PHE A 115 -26.14 -10.98 5.09
C PHE A 115 -26.38 -11.45 6.53
N PRO A 116 -26.30 -12.77 6.81
CA PRO A 116 -26.37 -13.30 8.15
C PRO A 116 -25.38 -12.61 9.10
N PRO A 117 -25.77 -12.27 10.35
CA PRO A 117 -24.96 -11.45 11.25
C PRO A 117 -23.55 -11.98 11.52
N VAL A 118 -23.39 -13.30 11.60
CA VAL A 118 -22.08 -13.94 11.82
C VAL A 118 -21.15 -13.75 10.62
N MET A 119 -21.69 -13.85 9.40
CA MET A 119 -20.90 -13.70 8.18
C MET A 119 -20.50 -12.23 7.95
N ALA A 120 -21.43 -11.32 8.19
CA ALA A 120 -21.20 -9.89 8.01
C ALA A 120 -20.34 -9.26 9.11
N GLY A 121 -20.62 -9.58 10.37
CA GLY A 121 -19.98 -8.93 11.51
C GLY A 121 -18.64 -9.55 11.90
N VAL A 122 -18.43 -10.85 11.66
CA VAL A 122 -17.23 -11.57 12.09
C VAL A 122 -16.43 -12.07 10.90
N ALA A 123 -17.01 -12.90 10.03
CA ALA A 123 -16.25 -13.57 8.98
C ALA A 123 -15.61 -12.60 7.98
N PHE A 124 -16.35 -11.60 7.49
CA PHE A 124 -15.84 -10.65 6.50
C PHE A 124 -14.77 -9.70 7.07
N PRO A 125 -14.95 -9.04 8.23
CA PRO A 125 -13.87 -8.25 8.84
C PRO A 125 -12.63 -9.08 9.15
N SER A 126 -12.81 -10.30 9.69
CA SER A 126 -11.68 -11.20 9.93
C SER A 126 -10.95 -11.57 8.66
N PHE A 127 -11.66 -11.83 7.55
CA PHE A 127 -11.05 -12.12 6.25
C PHE A 127 -10.19 -10.95 5.75
N VAL A 128 -10.69 -9.71 5.83
CA VAL A 128 -9.93 -8.51 5.42
C VAL A 128 -8.66 -8.34 6.25
N ILE A 129 -8.74 -8.55 7.57
CA ILE A 129 -7.58 -8.46 8.48
C ILE A 129 -6.55 -9.55 8.14
N ILE A 130 -6.99 -10.80 7.98
CA ILE A 130 -6.11 -11.92 7.60
C ILE A 130 -5.44 -11.65 6.26
N PHE A 131 -6.18 -11.12 5.28
CA PHE A 131 -5.62 -10.75 3.99
C PHE A 131 -4.55 -9.65 4.11
N MET A 132 -4.77 -8.64 4.96
CA MET A 132 -3.74 -7.63 5.25
C MET A 132 -2.51 -8.21 5.94
N ILE A 133 -2.69 -9.12 6.90
CA ILE A 133 -1.56 -9.80 7.57
C ILE A 133 -0.78 -10.69 6.58
N LEU A 134 -1.49 -11.32 5.63
CA LEU A 134 -0.88 -12.20 4.63
C LEU A 134 -0.22 -11.43 3.47
N THR A 135 -0.59 -10.16 3.27
CA THR A 135 -0.05 -9.30 2.20
C THR A 135 1.50 -9.31 2.11
N PRO A 136 2.27 -9.13 3.19
CA PRO A 136 3.74 -9.21 3.13
C PRO A 136 4.29 -10.59 2.75
N TYR A 137 3.52 -11.67 2.96
CA TYR A 137 3.95 -13.03 2.60
C TYR A 137 3.57 -13.40 1.16
N LEU A 138 2.48 -12.81 0.64
CA LEU A 138 2.00 -13.02 -0.72
C LEU A 138 2.85 -12.21 -1.73
N ASP A 139 3.36 -11.05 -1.34
CA ASP A 139 4.25 -10.25 -2.18
C ASP A 139 5.70 -10.72 -2.05
N ARG A 140 6.09 -11.68 -2.91
CA ARG A 140 7.44 -12.24 -2.97
C ARG A 140 8.43 -11.42 -3.82
N ASN A 141 8.14 -10.16 -4.12
CA ASN A 141 9.01 -9.37 -4.98
C ASN A 141 10.36 -9.04 -4.31
N PRO A 142 11.51 -9.34 -4.94
CA PRO A 142 12.83 -9.06 -4.37
C PRO A 142 13.17 -7.56 -4.31
N SER A 143 12.52 -6.73 -5.13
CA SER A 143 12.70 -5.27 -5.11
C SER A 143 11.61 -4.57 -4.28
N ARG A 144 12.02 -3.65 -3.41
CA ARG A 144 11.09 -2.80 -2.63
C ARG A 144 10.69 -1.52 -3.36
N ARG A 145 11.25 -1.26 -4.54
CA ARG A 145 10.97 -0.04 -5.31
C ARG A 145 9.52 -0.06 -5.79
N PRO A 146 8.77 1.06 -5.67
CA PRO A 146 7.37 1.11 -6.08
C PRO A 146 7.18 0.84 -7.58
N GLN A 147 8.19 1.17 -8.39
CA GLN A 147 8.19 0.95 -9.84
C GLN A 147 8.17 -0.54 -10.23
N ASP A 148 8.71 -1.41 -9.37
CA ASP A 148 8.80 -2.85 -9.62
C ASP A 148 7.58 -3.61 -9.05
N ARG A 149 6.70 -2.93 -8.29
CA ARG A 149 5.56 -3.52 -7.57
C ARG A 149 4.21 -3.07 -8.11
N LYS A 150 4.13 -2.76 -9.41
CA LYS A 150 2.92 -2.20 -10.06
C LYS A 150 1.67 -3.07 -9.86
N VAL A 151 1.82 -4.40 -9.85
CA VAL A 151 0.71 -5.34 -9.64
C VAL A 151 0.18 -5.27 -8.20
N ALA A 152 1.06 -5.31 -7.21
CA ALA A 152 0.68 -5.22 -5.79
C ALA A 152 0.06 -3.85 -5.46
N ILE A 153 0.64 -2.76 -5.98
CA ILE A 153 0.11 -1.40 -5.84
C ILE A 153 -1.25 -1.29 -6.54
N GLY A 154 -1.40 -1.88 -7.73
CA GLY A 154 -2.67 -1.91 -8.46
C GLY A 154 -3.77 -2.64 -7.68
N MET A 155 -3.49 -3.84 -7.18
CA MET A 155 -4.44 -4.61 -6.36
C MET A 155 -4.83 -3.86 -5.08
N PHE A 156 -3.87 -3.24 -4.39
CA PHE A 156 -4.15 -2.44 -3.20
C PHE A 156 -4.97 -1.18 -3.52
N THR A 157 -4.71 -0.54 -4.67
CA THR A 157 -5.48 0.61 -5.13
C THR A 157 -6.91 0.20 -5.47
N ILE A 158 -7.12 -0.92 -6.17
CA ILE A 158 -8.46 -1.46 -6.45
C ILE A 158 -9.20 -1.76 -5.14
N TYR A 159 -8.53 -2.37 -4.17
CA TYR A 159 -9.09 -2.61 -2.83
C TYR A 159 -9.51 -1.28 -2.16
N LEU A 160 -8.67 -0.25 -2.18
CA LEU A 160 -9.01 1.07 -1.63
C LEU A 160 -10.19 1.72 -2.37
N CYS A 161 -10.21 1.67 -3.70
CA CYS A 161 -11.32 2.19 -4.50
C CYS A 161 -12.63 1.47 -4.18
N LEU A 162 -12.61 0.14 -4.05
CA LEU A 162 -13.77 -0.64 -3.60
C LEU A 162 -14.20 -0.22 -2.19
N ALA A 163 -13.27 -0.15 -1.24
CA ALA A 163 -13.59 0.24 0.14
C ALA A 163 -14.25 1.62 0.22
N VAL A 164 -13.72 2.61 -0.51
CA VAL A 164 -14.32 3.95 -0.62
C VAL A 164 -15.69 3.89 -1.29
N ALA A 165 -15.84 3.13 -2.38
CA ALA A 165 -17.13 2.97 -3.05
C ALA A 165 -18.19 2.36 -2.11
N PHE A 166 -17.84 1.37 -1.29
CA PHE A 166 -18.75 0.81 -0.28
C PHE A 166 -19.19 1.85 0.77
N VAL A 167 -18.27 2.71 1.22
CA VAL A 167 -18.61 3.80 2.15
C VAL A 167 -19.54 4.81 1.48
N VAL A 168 -19.24 5.24 0.25
CA VAL A 168 -20.10 6.15 -0.52
C VAL A 168 -21.48 5.53 -0.72
N ILE A 169 -21.55 4.25 -1.11
CA ILE A 169 -22.83 3.57 -1.31
C ILE A 169 -23.64 3.54 -0.02
N GLY A 170 -23.02 3.16 1.11
CA GLY A 170 -23.73 3.13 2.40
C GLY A 170 -24.14 4.52 2.91
N VAL A 171 -23.36 5.57 2.64
CA VAL A 171 -23.70 6.95 3.02
C VAL A 171 -24.86 7.49 2.17
N PHE A 172 -24.86 7.28 0.86
CA PHE A 172 -25.83 7.90 -0.05
C PHE A 172 -27.07 7.05 -0.31
N PHE A 173 -26.95 5.73 -0.47
CA PHE A 173 -28.07 4.87 -0.88
C PHE A 173 -28.84 4.29 0.30
N ARG A 174 -28.26 4.24 1.52
CA ARG A 174 -28.95 3.77 2.73
C ARG A 174 -29.43 4.86 3.66
N SER A 175 -28.97 6.10 3.51
CA SER A 175 -29.35 7.17 4.44
C SER A 175 -30.77 7.67 4.17
N LEU A 176 -31.74 7.26 5.01
CA LEU A 176 -33.06 7.93 5.15
C LEU A 176 -32.96 9.40 5.63
N ALA A 177 -31.75 9.95 5.83
CA ALA A 177 -31.54 11.30 6.33
C ALA A 177 -30.35 12.01 5.69
N PHE A 178 -30.08 11.78 4.39
CA PHE A 178 -29.41 12.82 3.61
C PHE A 178 -30.45 13.91 3.30
N ASN A 179 -30.71 14.76 4.29
CA ASN A 179 -31.38 16.03 4.04
C ASN A 179 -30.26 17.04 3.83
N TRP A 180 -29.86 17.24 2.58
CA TRP A 180 -29.05 18.40 2.24
C TRP A 180 -29.89 19.62 2.58
N ASP A 181 -29.50 20.31 3.65
CA ASP A 181 -30.22 21.47 4.13
C ASP A 181 -29.94 22.63 3.18
N TRP A 182 -30.71 22.69 2.09
CA TRP A 182 -30.61 23.72 1.07
C TRP A 182 -30.72 25.12 1.66
N THR A 183 -31.26 25.27 2.88
CA THR A 183 -31.31 26.51 3.65
C THR A 183 -29.93 27.09 3.97
N MET A 184 -28.88 26.28 4.08
CA MET A 184 -27.50 26.76 4.25
C MET A 184 -26.91 27.37 2.96
N VAL A 185 -27.43 26.99 1.79
CA VAL A 185 -26.97 27.47 0.48
C VAL A 185 -27.88 28.56 -0.10
N LEU A 186 -29.20 28.42 0.11
CA LEU A 186 -30.24 29.27 -0.47
C LEU A 186 -30.83 30.28 0.52
N GLY A 187 -30.46 30.20 1.80
CA GLY A 187 -31.07 30.98 2.89
C GLY A 187 -32.47 30.48 3.25
N HIS A 188 -32.94 30.80 4.46
CA HIS A 188 -34.31 30.50 4.86
C HIS A 188 -35.31 31.24 3.95
N PRO A 189 -36.27 30.55 3.30
CA PRO A 189 -37.35 31.23 2.62
C PRO A 189 -38.26 31.92 3.65
N GLY A 190 -37.99 33.21 3.88
CA GLY A 190 -38.91 34.23 4.37
C GLY A 190 -39.73 33.91 5.61
N LEU A 191 -39.20 34.21 6.80
CA LEU A 191 -40.02 34.86 7.83
C LEU A 191 -40.01 36.36 7.53
N SER A 192 -40.94 36.83 6.69
CA SER A 192 -41.32 38.24 6.74
C SER A 192 -42.07 38.46 8.04
N SER A 193 -41.51 39.28 8.92
CA SER A 193 -42.13 39.73 10.17
C SER A 193 -43.52 40.34 9.90
N PRO A 194 -44.59 39.87 10.57
CA PRO A 194 -45.88 40.54 10.49
C PRO A 194 -45.86 41.77 11.40
N THR A 195 -46.17 42.92 10.80
CA THR A 195 -46.71 44.11 11.49
C THR A 195 -48.03 43.78 12.17
#